data_AF-A0A2R6IQ57-F1
#
_entry.id   AF-A0A2R6IQ57-F1
#
_cell.length_a   1.000
_cell.length_b   1.000
_cell.length_c   1.000
_cell.angle_alpha   90.00
_cell.angle_beta   90.00
_cell.angle_gamma   90.00
#
_symmetry.space_group_name_H-M   'P 1'
#
loop_
_entity.id
_entity.type
_entity.pdbx_description
1 polymer ?
#
loop_
_entity_poly.entity_id
_entity_poly.type
_entity_poly.pdbx_seq_one_letter_code
_entity_poly.pdbx_strand_id
1 'polypeptide(L)'
;MTTDRISFQHIEGSSVLIVTHDRGSEFDAGNLTLRSGDGSARWHELAGSGETTPVGPGDTVQLSTDNAYGACVNSGDRIRVVYAPPAGNETVLETWDG
;
A
#
# COMPACT_ATOMS: atom_id res chain seq x y z
N MET A 1 12.81 18.08 -7.32
CA MET A 1 11.62 17.36 -6.81
C MET A 1 11.86 15.90 -7.10
N THR A 2 11.89 15.06 -6.08
CA THR A 2 12.07 13.60 -6.24
C THR A 2 10.69 13.01 -6.45
N THR A 3 10.49 12.27 -7.53
CA THR A 3 9.23 11.55 -7.78
C THR A 3 9.11 10.39 -6.79
N ASP A 4 8.01 10.32 -6.05
CA ASP A 4 7.65 9.16 -5.22
C ASP A 4 7.44 7.94 -6.12
N ARG A 5 7.99 6.79 -5.70
CA ARG A 5 7.90 5.53 -6.44
C ARG A 5 7.51 4.43 -5.47
N ILE A 6 6.47 3.70 -5.85
CA ILE A 6 6.04 2.48 -5.17
C ILE A 6 6.26 1.33 -6.13
N SER A 7 6.76 0.21 -5.64
CA SER A 7 6.89 -1.02 -6.40
C SER A 7 6.00 -2.12 -5.83
N PHE A 8 5.70 -3.09 -6.69
CA PHE A 8 4.87 -4.22 -6.36
C PHE A 8 5.57 -5.50 -6.77
N GLN A 9 5.44 -6.53 -5.94
CA GLN A 9 5.90 -7.87 -6.23
C GLN A 9 4.79 -8.85 -5.88
N HIS A 10 4.17 -9.44 -6.92
CA HIS A 10 3.18 -10.48 -6.75
C HIS A 10 3.87 -11.83 -6.64
N ILE A 11 3.54 -12.60 -5.60
CA ILE A 11 4.06 -13.95 -5.38
C ILE A 11 3.02 -14.94 -5.91
N GLU A 12 3.20 -15.32 -7.18
CA GLU A 12 2.35 -16.30 -7.84
C GLU A 12 2.32 -17.63 -7.05
N GLY A 13 1.11 -18.13 -6.79
CA GLY A 13 0.88 -19.35 -6.02
C GLY A 13 0.54 -19.14 -4.53
N SER A 14 0.77 -17.94 -3.98
CA SER A 14 0.36 -17.61 -2.59
C SER A 14 -0.73 -16.53 -2.51
N SER A 15 -1.14 -15.95 -3.65
CA SER A 15 -2.09 -14.82 -3.71
C SER A 15 -1.71 -13.64 -2.80
N VAL A 16 -0.39 -13.37 -2.75
CA VAL A 16 0.23 -12.33 -1.92
C VAL A 16 0.81 -11.24 -2.80
N LEU A 17 0.60 -9.98 -2.43
CA LEU A 17 1.29 -8.84 -3.02
C LEU A 17 2.16 -8.14 -1.99
N ILE A 18 3.43 -7.96 -2.30
CA ILE A 18 4.35 -7.15 -1.53
C ILE A 18 4.38 -5.75 -2.15
N VAL A 19 4.18 -4.73 -1.33
CA VAL A 19 4.19 -3.32 -1.75
C VAL A 19 5.31 -2.61 -1.02
N THR A 20 6.21 -1.98 -1.77
CA THR A 20 7.39 -1.31 -1.23
C THR A 20 7.38 0.15 -1.63
N HIS A 21 7.61 1.04 -0.67
CA HIS A 21 7.90 2.43 -0.96
C HIS A 21 9.38 2.53 -1.36
N ASP A 22 9.69 2.63 -2.64
CA ASP A 22 11.06 2.50 -3.16
C ASP A 22 11.89 3.77 -2.98
N ARG A 23 11.26 4.92 -3.18
CA ARG A 23 11.91 6.24 -3.17
C ARG A 23 10.84 7.30 -3.05
N GLY A 24 11.16 8.42 -2.41
CA GLY A 24 10.24 9.55 -2.35
C GLY A 24 10.36 10.29 -1.04
N SER A 25 9.29 11.03 -0.77
CA SER A 25 8.98 11.67 0.49
C SER A 25 8.49 10.64 1.50
N GLU A 26 8.53 10.99 2.78
CA GLU A 26 7.90 10.18 3.82
C GLU A 26 6.44 10.56 3.98
N PHE A 27 5.61 9.57 4.34
CA PHE A 27 4.19 9.76 4.63
C PHE A 27 3.87 9.20 6.02
N ASP A 28 2.95 9.82 6.74
CA ASP A 28 2.37 9.17 7.91
C ASP A 28 1.61 7.91 7.47
N ALA A 29 1.89 6.77 8.10
CA ALA A 29 1.28 5.48 7.77
C ALA A 29 -0.26 5.47 7.87
N GLY A 30 -0.83 6.39 8.66
CA GLY A 30 -2.27 6.62 8.78
C GLY A 30 -2.92 7.24 7.54
N ASN A 31 -2.12 7.92 6.71
CA ASN A 31 -2.56 8.63 5.51
C ASN A 31 -2.40 7.78 4.24
N LEU A 32 -1.82 6.59 4.32
CA LEU A 32 -1.68 5.67 3.19
C LEU A 32 -2.68 4.53 3.29
N THR A 33 -3.47 4.34 2.23
CA THR A 33 -4.43 3.24 2.11
C THR A 33 -4.13 2.42 0.86
N LEU A 34 -4.04 1.11 1.01
CA LEU A 34 -3.98 0.14 -0.07
C LEU A 34 -5.38 -0.43 -0.28
N ARG A 35 -5.96 -0.18 -1.45
CA ARG A 35 -7.35 -0.58 -1.75
C ARG A 35 -7.53 -1.13 -3.16
N SER A 36 -8.44 -2.08 -3.28
CA SER A 36 -8.98 -2.66 -4.52
C SER A 36 -10.51 -2.64 -4.49
N GLY A 37 -11.15 -3.37 -5.40
CA GLY A 37 -12.59 -3.63 -5.33
C GLY A 37 -13.00 -4.52 -4.15
N ASP A 38 -12.11 -5.42 -3.72
CA ASP A 38 -12.42 -6.52 -2.79
C ASP A 38 -11.75 -6.38 -1.42
N GLY A 39 -10.76 -5.48 -1.27
CA GLY A 39 -10.01 -5.29 -0.03
C GLY A 39 -9.53 -3.85 0.17
N SER A 40 -9.37 -3.45 1.43
CA SER A 40 -8.86 -2.13 1.79
C SER A 40 -8.21 -2.17 3.17
N ALA A 41 -6.98 -1.69 3.29
CA ALA A 41 -6.27 -1.54 4.56
C ALA A 41 -5.34 -0.32 4.55
N ARG A 42 -5.13 0.28 5.72
CA ARG A 42 -4.13 1.33 5.91
C ARG A 42 -2.74 0.73 6.08
N TRP A 43 -1.71 1.48 5.72
CA TRP A 43 -0.32 1.02 5.81
C TRP A 43 0.04 0.60 7.23
N HIS A 44 -0.33 1.38 8.24
CA HIS A 44 -0.02 1.07 9.64
C HIS A 44 -0.69 -0.23 10.13
N GLU A 45 -1.88 -0.55 9.63
CA GLU A 45 -2.59 -1.80 9.98
C GLU A 45 -1.85 -3.02 9.43
N LEU A 46 -1.28 -2.89 8.23
CA LEU A 46 -0.50 -3.95 7.59
C LEU A 46 0.90 -4.10 8.20
N ALA A 47 1.51 -2.98 8.60
CA ALA A 47 2.83 -2.95 9.22
C ALA A 47 2.80 -3.27 10.73
N GLY A 48 1.62 -3.28 11.36
CA GLY A 48 1.49 -3.37 12.81
C GLY A 48 2.12 -2.18 13.55
N SER A 49 2.08 -0.99 12.94
CA SER A 49 2.70 0.25 13.43
C SER A 49 1.66 1.30 13.83
N GLY A 50 2.11 2.48 14.28
CA GLY A 50 1.24 3.59 14.62
C GLY A 50 0.85 4.44 13.41
N GLU A 51 -0.27 5.15 13.48
CA GLU A 51 -0.75 6.03 12.41
C GLU A 51 0.25 7.13 12.02
N THR A 52 1.01 7.65 12.98
CA THR A 52 2.02 8.69 12.75
C THR A 52 3.43 8.11 12.57
N THR A 53 3.56 6.79 12.41
CA THR A 53 4.84 6.19 12.06
C THR A 53 5.17 6.58 10.62
N PRO A 54 6.36 7.15 10.34
CA PRO A 54 6.73 7.51 8.99
C PRO A 54 6.91 6.26 8.13
N VAL A 55 6.42 6.34 6.89
CA VAL A 55 6.65 5.38 5.81
C VAL A 55 7.59 6.04 4.83
N GLY A 56 8.81 5.50 4.74
CA GLY A 56 9.91 6.02 3.96
C GLY A 56 10.50 4.99 3.00
N PRO A 57 11.52 5.37 2.21
CA PRO A 57 12.14 4.48 1.24
C PRO A 57 12.69 3.20 1.87
N GLY A 58 12.28 2.04 1.36
CA GLY A 58 12.62 0.72 1.86
C GLY A 58 11.55 0.08 2.74
N ASP A 59 10.53 0.83 3.16
CA ASP A 59 9.42 0.26 3.92
C ASP A 59 8.51 -0.57 3.03
N THR A 60 8.06 -1.69 3.58
CA THR A 60 7.29 -2.71 2.87
C THR A 60 6.09 -3.16 3.68
N VAL A 61 4.97 -3.39 3.00
CA VAL A 61 3.81 -4.08 3.54
C VAL A 61 3.38 -5.23 2.63
N GLN A 62 2.71 -6.21 3.21
CA GLN A 62 2.13 -7.34 2.48
C GLN A 62 0.62 -7.17 2.39
N LEU A 63 0.01 -7.55 1.27
CA LEU A 63 -1.44 -7.74 1.13
C LEU A 63 -1.73 -9.22 0.97
N SER A 64 -2.57 -9.77 1.85
CA SER A 64 -2.99 -11.16 1.80
C SER A 64 -4.31 -11.36 2.57
N THR A 65 -4.94 -12.52 2.40
CA THR A 65 -6.17 -12.86 3.14
C THR A 65 -5.95 -12.98 4.65
N ASP A 66 -4.72 -13.23 5.07
CA ASP A 66 -4.36 -13.51 6.46
C ASP A 66 -3.94 -12.27 7.27
N ASN A 67 -4.05 -11.07 6.71
CA ASN A 67 -3.70 -9.82 7.38
C ASN A 67 -4.81 -8.77 7.26
N ALA A 68 -4.53 -7.53 7.69
CA ALA A 68 -5.52 -6.46 7.72
C ALA A 68 -6.18 -6.18 6.36
N TYR A 69 -5.55 -6.54 5.23
CA TYR A 69 -6.16 -6.42 3.91
C TYR A 69 -7.34 -7.38 3.70
N GLY A 70 -7.24 -8.60 4.26
CA GLY A 70 -8.35 -9.55 4.36
C GLY A 70 -8.84 -10.16 3.05
N ALA A 71 -8.17 -9.92 1.92
CA ALA A 71 -8.54 -10.44 0.62
C ALA A 71 -7.36 -11.11 -0.10
N CYS A 72 -7.65 -12.10 -0.94
CA CYS A 72 -6.66 -12.67 -1.86
C CYS A 72 -6.24 -11.62 -2.88
N VAL A 73 -4.97 -11.66 -3.31
CA VAL A 73 -4.49 -10.84 -4.43
C VAL A 73 -4.15 -11.72 -5.63
N ASN A 74 -4.83 -11.51 -6.74
CA ASN A 74 -4.65 -12.24 -8.00
C ASN A 74 -4.04 -11.32 -9.07
N SER A 75 -3.38 -11.91 -10.06
CA SER A 75 -2.69 -11.21 -11.15
C SER A 75 -3.62 -10.46 -12.14
N GLY A 76 -4.93 -10.44 -11.90
CA GLY A 76 -5.89 -9.60 -12.61
C GLY A 76 -6.50 -8.49 -11.75
N ASP A 77 -6.08 -8.38 -10.49
CA ASP A 77 -6.64 -7.41 -9.56
C ASP A 77 -6.03 -6.03 -9.81
N ARG A 78 -6.79 -5.01 -9.41
CA ARG A 78 -6.37 -3.61 -9.49
C ARG A 78 -6.21 -3.03 -8.10
N ILE A 79 -4.98 -2.79 -7.68
CA ILE A 79 -4.65 -2.29 -6.34
C ILE A 79 -4.07 -0.89 -6.46
N ARG A 80 -4.63 0.04 -5.69
CA ARG A 80 -4.19 1.44 -5.65
C ARG A 80 -3.58 1.74 -4.30
N VAL A 81 -2.43 2.41 -4.30
CA VAL A 81 -1.92 3.08 -3.11
C VAL A 81 -2.39 4.52 -3.15
N VAL A 82 -3.17 4.90 -2.15
CA VAL A 82 -3.82 6.20 -2.06
C VAL A 82 -3.31 6.95 -0.85
N TYR A 83 -2.85 8.16 -1.08
CA TYR A 83 -2.57 9.14 -0.05
C TYR A 83 -3.85 9.93 0.26
N ALA A 84 -4.30 9.90 1.51
CA ALA A 84 -5.51 10.52 2.01
C ALA A 84 -5.22 11.21 3.37
N PRO A 85 -4.66 12.43 3.35
CA PRO A 85 -4.39 13.18 4.58
C PRO A 85 -5.68 13.68 5.25
N PRO A 86 -5.67 14.02 6.55
CA PRO A 86 -6.84 14.52 7.27
C PRO A 86 -7.42 15.82 6.68
N ALA A 87 -6.58 16.60 6.00
CA ALA A 87 -6.96 17.79 5.27
C ALA A 87 -6.29 17.77 3.88
N GLY A 88 -7.06 18.06 2.84
CA GLY A 88 -6.59 18.05 1.45
C GLY A 88 -7.38 17.07 0.58
N ASN A 89 -6.85 16.82 -0.62
CA ASN A 89 -7.45 15.88 -1.58
C ASN A 89 -6.77 14.52 -1.50
N GLU A 90 -7.55 13.46 -1.70
CA GLU A 90 -6.98 12.13 -1.96
C GLU A 90 -6.17 12.16 -3.27
N THR A 91 -5.03 11.48 -3.26
CA THR A 91 -4.17 11.31 -4.43
C THR A 91 -3.83 9.83 -4.60
N VAL A 92 -4.04 9.29 -5.79
CA VAL A 92 -3.51 7.96 -6.13
C VAL A 92 -2.02 8.14 -6.41
N LEU A 93 -1.18 7.52 -5.57
CA LEU A 93 0.27 7.57 -5.72
C LEU A 93 0.73 6.59 -6.80
N GLU A 94 0.17 5.38 -6.78
CA GLU A 94 0.52 4.33 -7.72
C GLU A 94 -0.61 3.31 -7.88
N THR A 95 -0.66 2.65 -9.03
CA THR A 95 -1.59 1.54 -9.30
C THR A 95 -0.83 0.29 -9.77
N TRP A 96 -1.17 -0.85 -9.20
CA TRP A 96 -0.86 -2.17 -9.73
C TRP A 96 -2.08 -2.73 -10.45
N ASP A 97 -1.90 -3.22 -11.67
CA ASP A 97 -2.96 -3.72 -12.57
C ASP A 97 -2.70 -5.17 -13.03
N GLY A 98 -1.96 -5.96 -12.22
CA GLY A 98 -1.51 -7.31 -12.57
C GLY A 98 -0.06 -7.37 -13.04
#